data_AF-A0A2E7EZT7-F1
#
_entry.id   AF-A0A2E7EZT7-F1
#
_cell.length_a   1.000
_cell.length_b   1.000
_cell.length_c   1.000
_cell.angle_alpha   90.00
_cell.angle_beta   90.00
_cell.angle_gamma   90.00
#
_symmetry.space_group_name_H-M   'P 1'
#
loop_
_entity.id
_entity.type
_entity.pdbx_description
1 polymer ?
#
loop_
_entity_poly.entity_id
_entity_poly.type
_entity_poly.pdbx_seq_one_letter_code
_entity_poly.pdbx_strand_id
1 'polypeptide(L)'
;MADSRSVDRLPAGPIVDDKGMPTPEFSRWLDALVFGGGRNTIGKQVSGIAEANQSISSLQGQVTAANTNVNSVAESAAGSGNLTVSGSSAYAFAFSASPPTATTSSVTVTPSGGVAPYTYSWTYVSGDTFTADSSTSATSTFSISIGSEETKTGYMKCTVTDSTSGTPLTASFTVYCEASSGGL
;
A
#
# COMPACT_ATOMS: atom_id res chain seq x y z
N MET A 1 -16.87 61.90 30.46
CA MET A 1 -15.66 61.81 29.62
C MET A 1 -15.74 60.50 28.87
N ALA A 2 -16.01 60.53 27.57
CA ALA A 2 -15.97 59.32 26.75
C ALA A 2 -14.53 58.79 26.76
N ASP A 3 -14.37 57.49 27.03
CA ASP A 3 -13.08 56.83 27.05
C ASP A 3 -12.43 56.94 25.66
N SER A 4 -11.43 57.81 25.54
CA SER A 4 -10.66 58.07 24.33
C SER A 4 -9.80 56.88 23.86
N ARG A 5 -10.02 55.70 24.46
CA ARG A 5 -9.43 54.41 24.09
C ARG A 5 -10.42 53.46 23.42
N SER A 6 -11.70 53.82 23.33
CA SER A 6 -12.68 53.01 22.59
C SER A 6 -12.47 53.21 21.08
N VAL A 7 -12.04 52.14 20.40
CA VAL A 7 -11.93 52.08 18.94
C VAL A 7 -13.30 51.85 18.26
N ASP A 8 -14.38 51.82 19.03
CA ASP A 8 -15.71 51.46 18.55
C ASP A 8 -16.40 52.59 17.76
N ARG A 9 -15.87 53.83 17.83
CA ARG A 9 -16.37 55.00 17.10
C ARG A 9 -15.21 55.88 16.65
N LEU A 10 -15.42 56.60 15.54
CA LEU A 10 -14.49 57.63 15.07
C LEU A 10 -14.43 58.80 16.07
N PRO A 11 -13.29 59.51 16.16
CA PRO A 11 -13.17 60.76 16.88
C PRO A 11 -14.20 61.81 16.39
N ALA A 12 -14.67 62.66 17.30
CA ALA A 12 -15.67 63.69 16.97
C ALA A 12 -15.03 64.93 16.32
N GLY A 13 -13.72 65.14 16.51
CA GLY A 13 -12.96 66.22 15.90
C GLY A 13 -12.64 65.99 14.41
N PRO A 14 -12.07 67.00 13.73
CA PRO A 14 -11.64 66.85 12.35
C PRO A 14 -10.53 65.79 12.23
N ILE A 15 -10.58 65.03 11.13
CA ILE A 15 -9.61 63.97 10.83
C ILE A 15 -8.26 64.56 10.43
N VAL A 16 -8.28 65.68 9.70
CA VAL A 16 -7.09 66.42 9.24
C VAL A 16 -7.09 67.85 9.76
N ASP A 17 -5.91 68.40 9.97
CA ASP A 17 -5.69 69.80 10.32
C ASP A 17 -5.72 70.72 9.08
N ASP A 18 -5.48 72.01 9.30
CA ASP A 18 -5.43 73.06 8.28
C ASP A 18 -4.30 72.86 7.25
N LYS A 19 -3.34 71.98 7.54
CA LYS A 19 -2.24 71.60 6.66
C LYS A 19 -2.47 70.27 5.95
N GLY A 20 -3.65 69.65 6.14
CA GLY A 20 -4.01 68.36 5.57
C GLY A 20 -3.38 67.16 6.26
N MET A 21 -2.77 67.34 7.44
CA MET A 21 -2.14 66.27 8.21
C MET A 21 -3.13 65.66 9.21
N PRO A 22 -3.02 64.36 9.54
CA PRO A 22 -3.84 63.73 10.57
C PRO A 22 -3.79 64.47 11.90
N THR A 23 -4.95 64.76 12.51
CA THR A 23 -4.97 65.40 13.83
C THR A 23 -4.42 64.47 14.91
N PRO A 24 -3.87 64.99 16.02
CA PRO A 24 -3.35 64.14 17.10
C PRO A 24 -4.39 63.20 17.71
N GLU A 25 -5.67 63.62 17.75
CA GLU A 25 -6.77 62.77 18.22
C GLU A 25 -7.00 61.61 17.26
N PHE A 26 -7.07 61.87 15.96
CA PHE A 26 -7.24 60.85 14.93
C PHE A 26 -6.06 59.88 14.86
N SER A 27 -4.82 60.37 14.92
CA SER A 27 -3.61 59.53 14.94
C SER A 27 -3.60 58.56 16.12
N ARG A 28 -3.99 59.02 17.32
CA ARG A 28 -4.09 58.15 18.50
C ARG A 28 -5.18 57.10 18.38
N TRP A 29 -6.31 57.46 17.78
CA TRP A 29 -7.38 56.50 17.49
C TRP A 29 -6.93 55.45 16.47
N LEU A 30 -6.24 55.87 15.40
CA LEU A 30 -5.72 54.98 14.36
C LEU A 30 -4.68 54.01 14.93
N ASP A 31 -3.74 54.50 15.74
CA ASP A 31 -2.76 53.65 16.42
C ASP A 31 -3.45 52.62 17.34
N ALA A 32 -4.47 53.05 18.09
CA ALA A 32 -5.25 52.14 18.93
C ALA A 32 -6.03 51.11 18.10
N LEU A 33 -6.59 51.49 16.95
CA LEU A 33 -7.31 50.60 16.06
C LEU A 33 -6.40 49.54 15.43
N VAL A 34 -5.20 49.92 15.01
CA VAL A 34 -4.28 49.03 14.29
C VAL A 34 -3.45 48.19 15.26
N PHE A 35 -2.86 48.84 16.28
CA PHE A 35 -1.85 48.24 17.16
C PHE A 35 -2.29 48.12 18.63
N GLY A 36 -3.47 48.64 18.99
CA GLY A 36 -3.96 48.59 20.36
C GLY A 36 -4.41 47.20 20.81
N GLY A 37 -4.50 47.02 22.13
CA GLY A 37 -4.93 45.75 22.77
C GLY A 37 -6.45 45.59 22.96
N GLY A 38 -7.27 46.52 22.45
CA GLY A 38 -8.73 46.48 22.60
C GLY A 38 -9.39 45.32 21.85
N ARG A 39 -10.64 44.99 22.17
CA ARG A 39 -11.35 43.81 21.62
C ARG A 39 -11.61 43.88 20.11
N ASN A 40 -11.77 45.08 19.56
CA ASN A 40 -12.18 45.33 18.17
C ASN A 40 -11.05 45.95 17.33
N THR A 41 -9.80 45.74 17.71
CA THR A 41 -8.65 46.23 16.93
C THR A 41 -8.38 45.31 15.74
N ILE A 42 -7.87 45.87 14.66
CA ILE A 42 -7.48 45.12 13.45
C ILE A 42 -6.42 44.08 13.82
N GLY A 43 -5.44 44.44 14.64
CA GLY A 43 -4.40 43.52 15.12
C GLY A 43 -4.96 42.30 15.87
N LYS A 44 -5.99 42.47 16.70
CA LYS A 44 -6.64 41.36 17.41
C LYS A 44 -7.42 40.45 16.47
N GLN A 45 -8.15 41.01 15.50
CA GLN A 45 -8.85 40.21 14.50
C GLN A 45 -7.89 39.38 13.64
N VAL A 46 -6.79 39.99 13.19
CA VAL A 46 -5.75 39.30 12.40
C VAL A 46 -5.07 38.20 13.23
N SER A 47 -4.76 38.44 14.50
CA SER A 47 -4.24 37.41 15.41
C SER A 47 -5.20 36.23 15.53
N GLY A 48 -6.50 36.50 15.72
CA GLY A 48 -7.53 35.44 15.80
C GLY A 48 -7.65 34.64 14.50
N ILE A 49 -7.55 35.30 13.34
CA ILE A 49 -7.51 34.61 12.03
C ILE A 49 -6.24 33.75 11.91
N ALA A 50 -5.09 34.24 12.35
CA ALA A 50 -3.85 33.48 12.32
C ALA A 50 -3.90 32.23 13.21
N GLU A 51 -4.45 32.35 14.41
CA GLU A 51 -4.70 31.23 15.32
C GLU A 51 -5.69 30.20 14.72
N ALA A 52 -6.76 30.68 14.08
CA ALA A 52 -7.70 29.82 13.36
C ALA A 52 -7.02 29.09 12.19
N ASN A 53 -6.19 29.77 11.41
CA ASN A 53 -5.43 29.17 10.31
C ASN A 53 -4.44 28.10 10.80
N GLN A 54 -3.76 28.32 11.93
CA GLN A 54 -2.90 27.29 12.53
C GLN A 54 -3.70 26.05 12.96
N SER A 55 -4.90 26.27 13.53
CA SER A 55 -5.81 25.18 13.92
C SER A 55 -6.29 24.39 12.70
N ILE A 56 -6.62 25.06 11.59
CA ILE A 56 -7.00 24.42 10.32
C ILE A 56 -5.84 23.58 9.77
N SER A 57 -4.61 24.09 9.77
CA SER A 57 -3.44 23.33 9.30
C SER A 57 -3.20 22.07 10.14
N SER A 58 -3.39 22.14 11.46
CA SER A 58 -3.32 20.97 12.34
C SER A 58 -4.39 19.94 11.99
N LEU A 59 -5.63 20.36 11.80
CA LEU A 59 -6.73 19.49 11.38
C LEU A 59 -6.47 18.84 10.01
N GLN A 60 -5.89 19.58 9.05
CA GLN A 60 -5.50 19.02 7.75
C GLN A 60 -4.42 17.92 7.90
N GLY A 61 -3.45 18.12 8.79
CA GLY A 61 -2.46 17.10 9.15
C GLY A 61 -3.12 15.85 9.73
N GLN A 62 -4.08 16.01 10.64
CA GLN A 62 -4.84 14.89 11.23
C GLN A 62 -5.68 14.15 10.19
N VAL A 63 -6.36 14.86 9.28
CA VAL A 63 -7.13 14.25 8.18
C VAL A 63 -6.22 13.45 7.25
N THR A 64 -5.05 13.97 6.92
CA THR A 64 -4.07 13.28 6.07
C THR A 64 -3.61 11.99 6.72
N ALA A 65 -3.22 12.02 8.01
CA ALA A 65 -2.82 10.84 8.76
C ALA A 65 -3.95 9.81 8.89
N ALA A 66 -5.18 10.26 9.14
CA ALA A 66 -6.35 9.38 9.17
C ALA A 66 -6.60 8.71 7.81
N ASN A 67 -6.47 9.44 6.71
CA ASN A 67 -6.64 8.91 5.37
C ASN A 67 -5.55 7.87 5.03
N THR A 68 -4.31 8.11 5.45
CA THR A 68 -3.23 7.12 5.34
C THR A 68 -3.55 5.85 6.14
N ASN A 69 -4.06 5.98 7.36
CA ASN A 69 -4.44 4.82 8.19
C ASN A 69 -5.64 4.04 7.62
N VAL A 70 -6.62 4.73 7.03
CA VAL A 70 -7.75 4.06 6.35
C VAL A 70 -7.24 3.24 5.17
N ASN A 71 -6.34 3.79 4.35
CA ASN A 71 -5.78 3.06 3.22
C ASN A 71 -4.99 1.82 3.68
N SER A 72 -4.18 1.92 4.72
CA SER A 72 -3.41 0.76 5.22
C SER A 72 -4.32 -0.34 5.78
N VAL A 73 -5.42 0.02 6.47
CA VAL A 73 -6.41 -0.96 6.95
C VAL A 73 -7.16 -1.60 5.77
N ALA A 74 -7.51 -0.83 4.74
CA ALA A 74 -8.17 -1.37 3.55
C ALA A 74 -7.27 -2.37 2.79
N GLU A 75 -5.99 -2.06 2.63
CA GLU A 75 -5.00 -2.97 2.04
C GLU A 75 -4.83 -4.24 2.89
N SER A 76 -4.76 -4.09 4.22
CA SER A 76 -4.65 -5.24 5.14
C SER A 76 -5.90 -6.13 5.10
N ALA A 77 -7.10 -5.54 4.98
CA ALA A 77 -8.35 -6.28 4.88
C ALA A 77 -8.47 -7.04 3.54
N ALA A 78 -8.00 -6.44 2.44
CA ALA A 78 -7.90 -7.13 1.15
C ALA A 78 -7.00 -8.38 1.24
N GLY A 79 -5.94 -8.29 2.04
CA GLY A 79 -5.03 -9.39 2.34
C GLY A 79 -5.45 -10.36 3.44
N SER A 80 -6.54 -10.07 4.16
CA SER A 80 -7.12 -10.97 5.15
C SER A 80 -8.04 -12.03 4.54
N GLY A 81 -8.19 -12.04 3.21
CA GLY A 81 -8.92 -13.08 2.48
C GLY A 81 -8.28 -14.46 2.62
N ASN A 82 -8.98 -15.49 2.18
CA ASN A 82 -8.37 -16.81 2.04
C ASN A 82 -7.66 -16.90 0.68
N LEU A 83 -6.44 -17.44 0.63
CA LEU A 83 -5.79 -17.83 -0.62
C LEU A 83 -5.87 -19.35 -0.73
N THR A 84 -6.46 -19.83 -1.82
CA THR A 84 -6.52 -21.26 -2.15
C THR A 84 -5.89 -21.50 -3.52
N VAL A 85 -5.42 -22.72 -3.75
CA VAL A 85 -4.84 -23.12 -5.03
C VAL A 85 -5.40 -24.47 -5.46
N SER A 86 -5.67 -24.60 -6.75
CA SER A 86 -5.98 -25.88 -7.40
C SER A 86 -4.97 -26.11 -8.52
N GLY A 87 -4.56 -27.36 -8.74
CA GLY A 87 -3.77 -27.76 -9.90
C GLY A 87 -4.63 -28.47 -10.96
N SER A 88 -4.21 -28.38 -12.22
CA SER A 88 -4.84 -29.11 -13.33
C SER A 88 -4.78 -30.64 -13.16
N SER A 89 -3.75 -31.15 -12.48
CA SER A 89 -3.58 -32.55 -12.09
C SER A 89 -2.69 -32.66 -10.86
N ALA A 90 -2.99 -33.59 -9.95
CA ALA A 90 -2.12 -33.93 -8.82
C ALA A 90 -1.02 -34.94 -9.21
N TYR A 91 -1.05 -35.45 -10.45
CA TYR A 91 -0.13 -36.47 -10.96
C TYR A 91 0.47 -36.01 -12.29
N ALA A 92 1.78 -36.18 -12.46
CA ALA A 92 2.51 -35.84 -13.67
C ALA A 92 3.40 -37.03 -14.08
N PHE A 93 3.14 -37.59 -15.26
CA PHE A 93 3.79 -38.80 -15.74
C PHE A 93 4.71 -38.50 -16.93
N ALA A 94 5.83 -39.21 -17.00
CA ALA A 94 6.79 -39.17 -18.10
C ALA A 94 7.22 -40.59 -18.51
N PHE A 95 7.51 -40.77 -19.79
CA PHE A 95 8.15 -41.98 -20.31
C PHE A 95 9.33 -41.62 -21.22
N SER A 96 10.45 -42.32 -21.10
CA SER A 96 11.63 -42.15 -21.96
C SER A 96 11.97 -43.45 -22.67
N ALA A 97 11.72 -43.51 -23.99
CA ALA A 97 12.09 -44.64 -24.83
C ALA A 97 13.61 -44.73 -25.08
N SER A 98 14.29 -43.59 -24.98
CA SER A 98 15.74 -43.48 -25.12
C SER A 98 16.25 -42.55 -24.02
N PRO A 99 16.55 -43.08 -22.82
CA PRO A 99 17.25 -42.38 -21.74
C PRO A 99 18.40 -41.50 -22.28
N PRO A 100 18.71 -40.35 -21.65
CA PRO A 100 18.85 -40.26 -20.20
C PRO A 100 17.86 -39.32 -19.49
N THR A 101 16.86 -38.77 -20.19
CA THR A 101 15.93 -37.77 -19.62
C THR A 101 14.48 -38.15 -19.88
N ALA A 102 13.62 -37.89 -18.90
CA ALA A 102 12.16 -37.95 -19.03
C ALA A 102 11.55 -36.62 -18.56
N THR A 103 10.56 -36.11 -19.30
CA THR A 103 9.83 -34.87 -18.98
C THR A 103 8.35 -35.16 -18.91
N THR A 104 7.69 -34.69 -17.83
CA THR A 104 6.27 -34.95 -17.60
C THR A 104 5.35 -34.11 -18.49
N SER A 105 4.05 -34.44 -18.49
CA SER A 105 3.01 -33.48 -18.87
C SER A 105 3.06 -32.22 -18.00
N SER A 106 2.59 -31.08 -18.53
CA SER A 106 2.53 -29.84 -17.77
C SER A 106 1.45 -29.87 -16.70
N VAL A 107 1.74 -29.21 -15.58
CA VAL A 107 0.79 -28.95 -14.50
C VAL A 107 0.64 -27.44 -14.34
N THR A 108 -0.60 -26.96 -14.35
CA THR A 108 -0.94 -25.54 -14.15
C THR A 108 -1.60 -25.37 -12.79
N VAL A 109 -1.09 -24.45 -11.99
CA VAL A 109 -1.67 -24.03 -10.70
C VAL A 109 -2.49 -22.77 -10.90
N THR A 110 -3.73 -22.79 -10.39
CA THR A 110 -4.66 -21.66 -10.45
C THR A 110 -4.99 -21.21 -9.02
N PRO A 111 -4.56 -20.00 -8.61
CA PRO A 111 -4.96 -19.42 -7.34
C PRO A 111 -6.39 -18.86 -7.37
N SER A 112 -7.04 -18.84 -6.21
CA SER A 112 -8.33 -18.22 -5.97
C SER A 112 -8.35 -17.52 -4.62
N GLY A 113 -8.88 -16.28 -4.59
CA GLY A 113 -8.80 -15.38 -3.44
C GLY A 113 -7.43 -14.69 -3.32
N GLY A 114 -7.19 -13.98 -2.22
CA GLY A 114 -6.02 -13.11 -2.06
C GLY A 114 -5.99 -11.91 -3.02
N VAL A 115 -4.83 -11.26 -3.12
CA VAL A 115 -4.61 -10.06 -3.93
C VAL A 115 -3.64 -10.36 -5.09
N ALA A 116 -4.08 -10.12 -6.33
CA ALA A 116 -3.22 -10.23 -7.50
C ALA A 116 -2.28 -9.01 -7.63
N PRO A 117 -1.07 -9.14 -8.22
CA PRO A 117 -0.54 -10.32 -8.92
C PRO A 117 0.00 -11.42 -7.98
N TYR A 118 0.04 -12.67 -8.49
CA TYR A 118 0.58 -13.81 -7.76
C TYR A 118 2.01 -14.16 -8.21
N THR A 119 2.80 -14.67 -7.28
CA THR A 119 4.13 -15.24 -7.53
C THR A 119 4.12 -16.75 -7.26
N TYR A 120 4.93 -17.49 -8.02
CA TYR A 120 4.98 -18.95 -7.97
C TYR A 120 6.40 -19.42 -7.65
N SER A 121 6.52 -20.51 -6.91
CA SER A 121 7.80 -21.17 -6.62
C SER A 121 7.62 -22.68 -6.55
N TRP A 122 8.15 -23.37 -7.56
CA TRP A 122 8.21 -24.82 -7.59
C TRP A 122 9.48 -25.33 -6.91
N THR A 123 9.32 -26.21 -5.93
CA THR A 123 10.42 -26.81 -5.18
C THR A 123 10.24 -28.32 -5.07
N TYR A 124 11.37 -29.04 -5.07
CA TYR A 124 11.41 -30.45 -4.74
C TYR A 124 11.07 -30.66 -3.26
N VAL A 125 10.30 -31.71 -2.98
CA VAL A 125 9.89 -32.08 -1.62
C VAL A 125 10.56 -33.36 -1.15
N SER A 126 10.41 -34.46 -1.91
CA SER A 126 10.85 -35.79 -1.50
C SER A 126 10.88 -36.79 -2.67
N GLY A 127 11.63 -37.88 -2.53
CA GLY A 127 11.76 -38.95 -3.53
C GLY A 127 12.97 -38.75 -4.44
N ASP A 128 12.84 -39.16 -5.69
CA ASP A 128 13.80 -38.82 -6.74
C ASP A 128 13.72 -37.31 -7.08
N THR A 129 14.88 -36.71 -7.37
CA THR A 129 14.99 -35.25 -7.59
C THR A 129 14.53 -34.85 -8.99
N PHE A 130 13.25 -34.54 -9.12
CA PHE A 130 12.72 -33.86 -10.31
C PHE A 130 13.10 -32.38 -10.31
N THR A 131 13.38 -31.84 -11.49
CA THR A 131 13.61 -30.41 -11.72
C THR A 131 12.37 -29.79 -12.33
N ALA A 132 11.89 -28.68 -11.78
CA ALA A 132 10.84 -27.88 -12.40
C ALA A 132 11.44 -27.03 -13.54
N ASP A 133 10.96 -27.25 -14.76
CA ASP A 133 11.49 -26.55 -15.95
C ASP A 133 11.09 -25.06 -15.98
N SER A 134 9.98 -24.71 -15.31
CA SER A 134 9.48 -23.33 -15.19
C SER A 134 9.20 -22.98 -13.73
N SER A 135 10.25 -22.92 -12.91
CA SER A 135 10.15 -22.87 -11.44
C SER A 135 9.42 -21.66 -10.86
N THR A 136 9.27 -20.56 -11.60
CA THR A 136 8.59 -19.33 -11.17
C THR A 136 7.28 -19.03 -11.91
N SER A 137 6.78 -20.00 -12.69
CA SER A 137 5.56 -19.85 -13.49
C SER A 137 4.39 -20.64 -12.92
N ALA A 138 3.17 -20.21 -13.26
CA ALA A 138 1.93 -20.91 -12.92
C ALA A 138 1.88 -22.33 -13.53
N THR A 139 2.50 -22.52 -14.69
CA THR A 139 2.60 -23.81 -15.38
C THR A 139 4.04 -24.29 -15.42
N SER A 140 4.28 -25.55 -15.03
CA SER A 140 5.58 -26.20 -15.17
C SER A 140 5.44 -27.65 -15.64
N THR A 141 6.44 -28.13 -16.35
CA THR A 141 6.77 -29.55 -16.49
C THR A 141 7.86 -29.92 -15.48
N PHE A 142 8.09 -31.22 -15.31
CA PHE A 142 9.13 -31.73 -14.44
C PHE A 142 10.04 -32.69 -15.21
N SER A 143 11.34 -32.44 -15.15
CA SER A 143 12.35 -33.24 -15.84
C SER A 143 13.25 -33.97 -14.86
N ILE A 144 13.65 -35.19 -15.21
CA ILE A 144 14.58 -35.99 -14.39
C ILE A 144 15.52 -36.80 -15.28
N SER A 145 16.74 -37.04 -14.78
CA SER A 145 17.63 -38.01 -15.39
C SER A 145 17.26 -39.42 -14.96
N ILE A 146 17.10 -40.31 -15.94
CA ILE A 146 16.67 -41.69 -15.77
C ILE A 146 17.57 -42.61 -16.60
N GLY A 147 17.91 -43.78 -16.09
CA GLY A 147 18.62 -44.85 -16.79
C GLY A 147 17.68 -45.70 -17.64
N SER A 148 18.18 -46.76 -18.28
CA SER A 148 17.36 -47.74 -19.01
C SER A 148 16.61 -48.67 -18.06
N GLU A 149 15.37 -49.00 -18.40
CA GLU A 149 14.51 -49.87 -17.60
C GLU A 149 14.38 -49.43 -16.13
N GLU A 150 14.40 -48.12 -15.89
CA GLU A 150 14.31 -47.51 -14.57
C GLU A 150 12.94 -46.87 -14.36
N THR A 151 12.49 -46.81 -13.09
CA THR A 151 11.35 -46.01 -12.67
C THR A 151 11.77 -45.11 -11.52
N LYS A 152 11.40 -43.83 -11.61
CA LYS A 152 11.68 -42.79 -10.62
C LYS A 152 10.41 -42.12 -10.18
N THR A 153 10.29 -41.83 -8.89
CA THR A 153 9.09 -41.21 -8.31
C THR A 153 9.48 -40.11 -7.34
N GLY A 154 8.74 -39.00 -7.34
CA GLY A 154 9.04 -37.86 -6.50
C GLY A 154 7.85 -36.94 -6.29
N TYR A 155 8.02 -35.96 -5.41
CA TYR A 155 7.00 -34.95 -5.12
C TYR A 155 7.56 -33.55 -5.33
N MET A 156 6.81 -32.75 -6.09
CA MET A 156 7.08 -31.33 -6.33
C MET A 156 5.99 -30.49 -5.69
N LYS A 157 6.33 -29.32 -5.15
CA LYS A 157 5.36 -28.40 -4.54
C LYS A 157 5.48 -27.02 -5.19
N CYS A 158 4.35 -26.50 -5.67
CA CYS A 158 4.22 -25.10 -5.99
C CYS A 158 3.76 -24.35 -4.75
N THR A 159 4.50 -23.33 -4.35
CA THR A 159 4.05 -22.32 -3.38
C THR A 159 3.61 -21.10 -4.16
N VAL A 160 2.38 -20.65 -3.91
CA VAL A 160 1.83 -19.43 -4.50
C VAL A 160 1.72 -18.38 -3.41
N THR A 161 2.24 -17.19 -3.68
CA THR A 161 2.20 -16.04 -2.77
C THR A 161 1.49 -14.89 -3.46
N ASP A 162 0.54 -14.26 -2.78
CA ASP A 162 -0.19 -13.09 -3.28
C ASP A 162 0.59 -11.77 -3.08
N SER A 163 0.05 -10.65 -3.54
CA SER A 163 0.71 -9.34 -3.43
C SER A 163 0.20 -8.49 -2.25
N THR A 164 -0.33 -9.12 -1.20
CA THR A 164 -0.84 -8.39 -0.04
C THR A 164 0.26 -7.58 0.63
N SER A 165 -0.01 -6.28 0.87
CA SER A 165 0.87 -5.40 1.66
C SER A 165 1.02 -5.93 3.09
N GLY A 166 2.26 -6.01 3.59
CA GLY A 166 2.54 -6.44 4.96
C GLY A 166 2.79 -7.95 5.08
N THR A 167 1.74 -8.75 5.27
CA THR A 167 1.85 -10.21 5.41
C THR A 167 1.16 -10.93 4.26
N PRO A 168 1.89 -11.27 3.18
CA PRO A 168 1.35 -12.00 2.05
C PRO A 168 0.74 -13.34 2.44
N LEU A 169 -0.36 -13.68 1.79
CA LEU A 169 -0.97 -15.00 1.90
C LEU A 169 -0.16 -16.00 1.09
N THR A 170 -0.05 -17.22 1.61
CA THR A 170 0.60 -18.33 0.91
C THR A 170 -0.30 -19.56 0.87
N ALA A 171 -0.30 -20.23 -0.26
CA ALA A 171 -0.97 -21.51 -0.45
C ALA A 171 -0.07 -22.45 -1.25
N SER A 172 -0.30 -23.75 -1.18
CA SER A 172 0.55 -24.72 -1.85
C SER A 172 -0.23 -25.85 -2.51
N PHE A 173 0.29 -26.31 -3.65
CA PHE A 173 -0.20 -27.46 -4.38
C PHE A 173 0.94 -28.45 -4.59
N THR A 174 0.72 -29.72 -4.23
CA THR A 174 1.71 -30.80 -4.36
C THR A 174 1.35 -31.70 -5.52
N VAL A 175 2.36 -32.04 -6.33
CA VAL A 175 2.27 -32.92 -7.50
C VAL A 175 3.11 -34.15 -7.21
N TYR A 176 2.54 -35.32 -7.43
CA TYR A 176 3.27 -36.58 -7.56
C TYR A 176 3.82 -36.70 -8.98
N CYS A 177 5.11 -36.96 -9.10
CA CYS A 177 5.82 -37.12 -10.36
C CYS A 177 6.29 -38.58 -10.50
N GLU A 178 6.12 -39.14 -11.68
CA GLU A 178 6.64 -40.46 -12.02
C GLU A 178 7.22 -40.45 -13.42
N ALA A 179 8.41 -41.02 -13.55
CA ALA A 179 9.09 -41.21 -14.81
C ALA A 179 9.49 -42.69 -14.95
N SER A 180 9.24 -43.27 -16.11
CA SER A 180 9.69 -44.62 -16.46
C SER A 180 10.45 -44.62 -17.78
N SER A 181 11.30 -45.61 -18.01
CA SER A 181 12.02 -45.79 -19.26
C SER A 181 11.98 -47.23 -19.77
N GLY A 182 12.08 -47.38 -21.10
CA GLY A 182 12.18 -48.68 -21.75
C GLY A 182 13.63 -49.12 -22.00
N GLY A 183 13.81 -50.42 -22.29
CA GLY A 183 15.03 -50.97 -22.90
C GLY A 183 14.93 -50.95 -24.43
N LEU A 184 16.07 -50.76 -25.11
CA LEU A 184 16.22 -50.95 -26.57
C LEU A 184 16.67 -52.37 -26.89
#